data_AF-A0A067U154-F1
#
_entry.id   AF-A0A067U154-F1
#
_cell.length_a   1.000
_cell.length_b   1.000
_cell.length_c   1.000
_cell.angle_alpha   90.00
_cell.angle_beta   90.00
_cell.angle_gamma   90.00
#
_symmetry.space_group_name_H-M   'P 1'
#
loop_
_entity.id
_entity.type
_entity.pdbx_description
1 polymer ?
#
loop_
_entity_poly.entity_id
_entity_poly.type
_entity_poly.pdbx_seq_one_letter_code
_entity_poly.pdbx_strand_id
1 'polypeptide(L)' 'MPTCTLPFEILLEFFNDMAEPTTLQLTQARDDNLTTGATILLQPEDSISLVLNAGSTYHYLFKQHIRKAHIS' A
#
# COMPACT_ATOMS: atom_id res chain seq x y z
N MET A 1 21.60 17.52 -8.13
CA MET A 1 20.24 17.92 -8.56
C MET A 1 19.62 18.74 -7.44
N PRO A 2 18.91 19.85 -7.72
CA PRO A 2 18.27 20.62 -6.66
C PRO A 2 17.10 19.79 -6.11
N THR A 3 17.13 19.52 -4.82
CA THR A 3 16.07 18.82 -4.10
C THR A 3 14.86 19.74 -4.02
N CYS A 4 13.71 19.33 -4.54
CA CYS A 4 12.46 20.05 -4.30
C CYS A 4 12.15 19.97 -2.80
N THR A 5 12.17 21.12 -2.11
CA THR A 5 11.97 21.23 -0.65
C THR A 5 10.53 21.50 -0.26
N LEU A 6 9.60 21.49 -1.23
CA LEU A 6 8.19 21.65 -0.93
C LEU A 6 7.64 20.35 -0.34
N PRO A 7 6.97 20.38 0.82
CA PRO A 7 6.29 19.22 1.35
C PRO A 7 5.17 18.81 0.39
N PHE A 8 5.16 17.55 -0.03
CA PHE A 8 4.11 16.96 -0.85
C PHE A 8 3.65 15.65 -0.21
N GLU A 9 2.37 15.35 -0.36
CA GLU A 9 1.79 14.06 0.00
C GLU A 9 1.67 13.20 -1.25
N ILE A 10 1.98 11.91 -1.12
CA ILE A 10 1.79 10.95 -2.19
C ILE A 10 0.48 10.22 -1.91
N LEU A 11 -0.49 10.37 -2.81
CA LEU A 11 -1.72 9.59 -2.80
C LEU A 11 -1.56 8.39 -3.73
N LEU A 12 -1.76 7.19 -3.18
CA LEU A 12 -1.80 5.95 -3.95
C LEU A 12 -3.21 5.37 -3.88
N GLU A 13 -3.85 5.26 -5.03
CA GLU A 13 -5.17 4.64 -5.15
C GLU A 13 -5.02 3.18 -5.57
N PHE A 14 -5.65 2.29 -4.82
CA PHE A 14 -5.80 0.89 -5.17
C PHE A 14 -7.25 0.61 -5.51
N PHE A 15 -7.48 0.06 -6.70
CA PHE A 15 -8.79 -0.37 -7.16
C PHE A 15 -8.75 -1.88 -7.39
N ASN A 16 -9.72 -2.60 -6.83
CA ASN A 16 -9.86 -4.03 -7.08
C ASN A 16 -10.69 -4.25 -8.36
N ASP A 17 -9.99 -4.32 -9.48
CA ASP A 17 -10.57 -4.63 -10.80
C ASP A 17 -10.89 -6.12 -11.00
N MET A 18 -10.67 -6.95 -9.98
CA MET A 18 -10.87 -8.38 -10.04
C MET A 18 -12.26 -8.78 -9.56
N ALA A 19 -12.75 -9.92 -10.06
CA ALA A 19 -14.05 -10.49 -9.66
C ALA A 19 -14.06 -11.08 -8.23
N GLU A 20 -12.89 -11.26 -7.61
CA GLU A 20 -12.75 -11.82 -6.26
C GLU A 20 -12.27 -10.76 -5.26
N PRO A 21 -12.66 -10.86 -3.97
CA PRO A 21 -12.14 -9.99 -2.92
C PRO A 21 -10.62 -10.12 -2.77
N THR A 22 -9.95 -8.99 -2.59
CA THR A 22 -8.50 -8.91 -2.45
C THR A 22 -8.12 -8.31 -1.11
N THR A 23 -7.20 -8.95 -0.40
CA THR A 23 -6.67 -8.43 0.86
C THR A 23 -5.36 -7.69 0.61
N LEU A 24 -5.32 -6.41 0.96
CA LEU A 24 -4.13 -5.57 0.99
C LEU A 24 -3.59 -5.53 2.41
N GLN A 25 -2.32 -5.89 2.60
CA GLN A 25 -1.60 -5.67 3.85
C GLN A 25 -0.50 -4.66 3.63
N LEU A 26 -0.56 -3.57 4.38
CA LEU A 26 0.47 -2.54 4.39
C LEU A 26 1.45 -2.83 5.52
N THR A 27 2.74 -2.73 5.25
CA THR A 27 3.79 -2.80 6.26
C THR A 27 4.74 -1.65 6.03
N GLN A 28 4.94 -0.81 7.04
CA GLN A 28 5.90 0.29 6.96
C GLN A 28 7.24 -0.19 7.53
N ALA A 29 8.29 -0.12 6.72
CA ALA A 29 9.65 -0.34 7.19
C ALA A 29 10.14 0.95 7.85
N ARG A 30 10.01 1.02 9.18
CA ARG A 30 10.60 2.08 9.99
C ARG A 30 11.68 1.43 10.86
N ASP A 31 12.94 1.79 10.62
CA ASP A 31 14.13 1.46 11.42
C ASP A 31 14.00 0.17 12.25
N ASP A 32 14.32 -0.97 11.62
CA ASP A 32 14.43 -2.32 12.20
C ASP A 32 13.19 -2.92 12.89
N ASN A 33 12.06 -2.21 12.93
CA ASN A 33 10.79 -2.73 13.42
C ASN A 33 9.74 -2.78 12.30
N LEU A 34 9.44 -4.00 11.85
CA LEU A 34 8.31 -4.26 10.96
C LEU A 34 7.02 -4.00 11.74
N THR A 35 6.44 -2.81 11.60
CA THR A 35 5.09 -2.56 12.09
C THR A 35 4.12 -3.18 11.10
N THR A 36 3.48 -4.29 11.49
CA THR A 36 2.36 -4.87 10.75
C THR A 36 1.29 -3.78 10.64
N GLY A 37 1.18 -3.17 9.47
CA GLY A 37 0.24 -2.08 9.25
C GLY A 37 -1.17 -2.59 8.98
N ALA A 38 -2.01 -1.69 8.49
CA ALA A 38 -3.41 -1.98 8.22
C ALA A 38 -3.57 -3.16 7.25
N THR A 39 -4.46 -4.08 7.60
CA THR A 39 -4.98 -5.10 6.68
C THR A 39 -6.36 -4.66 6.23
N ILE A 40 -6.55 -4.57 4.91
CA ILE A 40 -7.73 -4.01 4.28
C ILE A 40 -8.26 -5.06 3.32
N LEU A 41 -9.54 -5.39 3.43
CA LEU A 41 -10.24 -6.24 2.47
C LEU A 41 -10.95 -5.33 1.48
N LEU A 42 -10.64 -5.48 0.19
CA LEU A 42 -11.30 -4.79 -0.91
C LEU A 42 -12.26 -5.77 -1.59
N GLN A 43 -13.54 -5.41 -1.68
CA GLN A 43 -14.50 -6.17 -2.50
C GLN A 43 -14.23 -5.91 -3.99
N PRO A 44 -14.78 -6.71 -4.91
CA PRO A 44 -14.77 -6.39 -6.33
C PRO A 44 -15.32 -4.98 -6.57
N GLU A 45 -14.64 -4.21 -7.42
CA GLU A 45 -14.98 -2.81 -7.74
C GLU A 45 -14.81 -1.78 -6.59
N ASP A 46 -14.27 -2.19 -5.43
CA ASP A 46 -13.90 -1.24 -4.38
C ASP A 46 -12.57 -0.54 -4.72
N SER A 47 -12.44 0.72 -4.30
CA SER A 47 -11.17 1.43 -4.24
C SER A 47 -10.82 1.92 -2.83
N ILE A 48 -9.53 2.08 -2.59
CA ILE A 48 -9.01 2.74 -1.39
C ILE A 48 -7.86 3.68 -1.76
N SER A 49 -7.85 4.85 -1.13
CA SER A 49 -6.75 5.80 -1.23
C SER A 49 -5.87 5.72 0.02
N LEU A 50 -4.56 5.61 -0.19
CA LEU A 50 -3.55 5.64 0.87
C LEU A 50 -2.75 6.94 0.77
N VAL A 51 -2.61 7.62 1.92
CA VAL A 51 -1.73 8.78 2.06
C VAL A 51 -0.36 8.26 2.52
N LEU A 52 0.65 8.45 1.68
CA LEU A 52 2.01 8.01 1.92
C LEU A 52 2.91 9.20 2.29
N ASN A 53 3.73 8.99 3.31
CA ASN A 53 4.71 9.97 3.75
C ASN A 53 5.93 9.93 2.83
N ALA A 54 6.30 11.10 2.29
CA ALA A 54 7.49 11.23 1.47
C ALA A 54 8.76 10.77 2.22
N GLY A 55 9.64 10.05 1.54
CA GLY A 55 10.89 9.53 2.10
C GLY A 55 10.73 8.28 2.96
N SER A 56 9.53 7.72 3.10
CA SER A 56 9.30 6.42 3.76
C SER A 56 9.18 5.28 2.74
N THR A 57 9.69 4.10 3.09
CA THR A 57 9.50 2.87 2.31
C THR A 57 8.29 2.09 2.82
N TYR A 58 7.42 1.68 1.90
CA TYR A 58 6.21 0.93 2.19
C TYR A 58 6.23 -0.41 1.45
N HIS A 59 5.89 -1.48 2.16
CA HIS A 59 5.73 -2.81 1.60
C HIS A 59 4.25 -3.16 1.55
N TYR A 60 3.80 -3.61 0.39
CA TYR A 60 2.42 -4.00 0.15
C TYR A 60 2.37 -5.48 -0.17
N LEU A 61 1.53 -6.22 0.55
CA LEU A 61 1.25 -7.62 0.27
C LEU A 61 -0.20 -7.77 -0.14
N PHE A 62 -0.40 -8.08 -1.42
CA PHE A 62 -1.69 -8.45 -1.98
C PHE A 62 -1.89 -9.94 -1.81
N LYS A 63 -3.05 -10.33 -1.29
CA LYS A 63 -3.48 -11.72 -1.18
C LYS A 63 -4.84 -11.85 -1.83
N GLN A 64 -4.93 -12.71 -2.83
CA GLN A 64 -6.17 -13.05 -3.50
C GLN A 64 -6.22 -14.56 -3.67
N HIS A 65 -7.11 -15.21 -2.93
CA HIS A 65 -7.24 -16.67 -2.87
C HIS A 65 -5.87 -17.37 -2.70
N ILE A 66 -5.32 -18.01 -3.75
CA ILE A 66 -4.01 -18.68 -3.73
C ILE A 66 -2.83 -17.77 -4.14
N ARG A 67 -3.11 -16.60 -4.72
CA ARG A 67 -2.12 -15.69 -5.28
C ARG A 67 -1.67 -14.70 -4.22
N LYS A 68 -0.36 -14.46 -4.18
CA LYS A 68 0.26 -13.44 -3.35
C LYS A 68 1.21 -12.62 -4.20
N ALA A 69 1.13 -11.30 -4.10
CA ALA A 69 2.06 -10.39 -4.73
C ALA A 69 2.63 -9.44 -3.67
N HIS A 70 3.94 -9.24 -3.71
CA HIS A 70 4.65 -8.34 -2.81
C HIS A 70 5.23 -7.18 -3.62
N ILE A 71 4.95 -5.95 -3.19
CA ILE A 71 5.41 -4.72 -3.84
C ILE A 71 6.19 -3.90 -2.81
N SER A 72 7.36 -3.38 -3.19
CA SER A 72 8.29 -2.63 -2.34
C SER A 72 8.91 -1.47 -3.10
#